data_AF-A0A7L5DXH7-F1
#
_entry.id   AF-A0A7L5DXH7-F1
#
_cell.length_a   1.000
_cell.length_b   1.000
_cell.length_c   1.000
_cell.angle_alpha   90.00
_cell.angle_beta   90.00
_cell.angle_gamma   90.00
#
_symmetry.space_group_name_H-M   'P 1'
#
loop_
_entity.id
_entity.type
_entity.pdbx_description
1 polymer ?
#
loop_
_entity_poly.entity_id
_entity_poly.type
_entity_poly.pdbx_seq_one_letter_code
_entity_poly.pdbx_strand_id
1 'polypeptide(L)'
;MKALLLLIGLAWAWAVPSARAQWRLFYQSQDLFRRAVPSVPSDNADPIVLIEPRGELSKYLIVRYAHSKRALVLKKSVWGFSDSTNVIWRVYRNDLCRVTKYNDTWVEYGLYRSRSTRGGLSIWYEPGFSRGLDGKIWSRWSEAMADAPPGHIVP
;
A
#
# COMPACT_ATOMS: atom_id res chain seq x y z
N MET A 1 -56.87 15.70 -10.88
CA MET A 1 -56.43 14.45 -10.20
C MET A 1 -55.27 13.71 -10.89
N LYS A 2 -55.00 13.86 -12.19
CA LYS A 2 -53.91 13.12 -12.88
C LYS A 2 -52.49 13.63 -12.56
N ALA A 3 -52.31 14.91 -12.21
CA ALA A 3 -51.01 15.50 -11.92
C ALA A 3 -50.41 15.07 -10.56
N LEU A 4 -51.25 14.70 -9.59
CA LEU A 4 -50.80 14.31 -8.24
C LEU A 4 -50.15 12.92 -8.23
N LEU A 5 -50.61 12.02 -9.10
CA LEU A 5 -50.07 10.65 -9.24
C LEU A 5 -48.68 10.63 -9.90
N LEU A 6 -48.37 11.61 -10.76
CA LEU A 6 -47.06 11.74 -11.42
C LEU A 6 -45.95 12.19 -10.46
N LEU A 7 -46.29 13.00 -9.44
CA LEU A 7 -45.32 13.46 -8.43
C LEU A 7 -44.97 12.35 -7.42
N ILE A 8 -45.90 11.46 -7.10
CA ILE A 8 -45.65 10.32 -6.20
C ILE A 8 -44.78 9.25 -6.90
N GLY A 9 -44.96 9.05 -8.21
CA GLY A 9 -44.12 8.14 -9.01
C GLY A 9 -42.65 8.61 -9.13
N LEU A 10 -42.40 9.92 -9.26
CA LEU A 10 -41.03 10.44 -9.33
C LEU A 10 -40.28 10.32 -8.00
N ALA A 11 -40.97 10.45 -6.86
CA ALA A 11 -40.36 10.31 -5.54
C ALA A 11 -39.90 8.87 -5.24
N TRP A 12 -40.59 7.87 -5.78
CA TRP A 12 -40.21 6.46 -5.63
C TRP A 12 -39.04 6.04 -6.53
N ALA A 13 -38.85 6.69 -7.68
CA ALA A 13 -37.74 6.38 -8.59
C ALA A 13 -36.37 6.91 -8.09
N TRP A 14 -36.36 7.84 -7.14
CA TRP A 14 -35.13 8.40 -6.55
C TRP A 14 -34.71 7.70 -5.26
N ALA A 15 -35.57 6.83 -4.72
CA ALA A 15 -35.25 6.01 -3.57
C ALA A 15 -34.53 4.72 -4.01
N VAL A 16 -33.19 4.82 -4.06
CA VAL A 16 -32.20 3.72 -3.91
C VAL A 16 -31.73 3.03 -5.21
N PRO A 17 -30.44 3.23 -5.56
CA PRO A 17 -29.51 2.11 -5.40
C PRO A 17 -28.16 2.49 -4.74
N SER A 18 -28.11 3.54 -3.91
CA SER A 18 -26.86 3.94 -3.23
C SER A 18 -26.38 2.94 -2.17
N ALA A 19 -27.29 2.20 -1.51
CA ALA A 19 -26.92 1.19 -0.52
C ALA A 19 -26.17 0.01 -1.17
N ARG A 20 -26.65 -0.54 -2.30
CA ARG A 20 -26.02 -1.70 -2.95
C ARG A 20 -24.58 -1.43 -3.40
N ALA A 21 -24.24 -0.19 -3.78
CA ALA A 21 -22.89 0.19 -4.16
C ALA A 21 -21.93 0.18 -2.95
N GLN A 22 -22.38 0.68 -1.79
CA GLN A 22 -21.59 0.67 -0.56
C GLN A 22 -21.35 -0.76 -0.05
N TRP A 23 -22.37 -1.62 -0.07
CA TRP A 23 -22.19 -3.04 0.29
C TRP A 23 -21.24 -3.77 -0.66
N ARG A 24 -21.24 -3.43 -1.96
CA ARG A 24 -20.31 -4.01 -2.94
C ARG A 24 -18.86 -3.57 -2.70
N LEU A 25 -18.64 -2.33 -2.26
CA LEU A 25 -17.34 -1.80 -1.85
C LEU A 25 -16.82 -2.49 -0.58
N PHE A 26 -17.66 -2.70 0.44
CA PHE A 26 -17.27 -3.43 1.65
C PHE A 26 -17.01 -4.93 1.40
N TYR A 27 -17.74 -5.55 0.48
CA TYR A 27 -17.49 -6.96 0.12
C TYR A 27 -16.19 -7.11 -0.69
N GLN A 28 -15.89 -6.17 -1.60
CA GLN A 28 -14.62 -6.15 -2.33
C GLN A 28 -13.42 -5.84 -1.42
N SER A 29 -13.59 -5.02 -0.37
CA SER A 29 -12.50 -4.78 0.59
C SER A 29 -12.17 -6.05 1.39
N GLN A 30 -13.14 -6.92 1.66
CA GLN A 30 -12.88 -8.22 2.29
C GLN A 30 -12.22 -9.23 1.33
N ASP A 31 -12.53 -9.17 0.04
CA ASP A 31 -11.90 -10.03 -0.98
C ASP A 31 -10.43 -9.64 -1.28
N LEU A 32 -10.03 -8.38 -1.04
CA LEU A 32 -8.62 -7.99 -1.09
C LEU A 32 -7.77 -8.68 -0.02
N PHE A 33 -8.37 -9.10 1.10
CA PHE A 33 -7.71 -9.93 2.11
C PHE A 33 -7.73 -11.43 1.79
N ARG A 34 -8.46 -11.87 0.74
CA ARG A 34 -8.68 -13.30 0.46
C ARG A 34 -8.04 -13.83 -0.82
N ARG A 35 -7.33 -13.00 -1.59
CA ARG A 35 -6.47 -13.46 -2.69
C ARG A 35 -4.98 -13.31 -2.36
N ALA A 36 -4.53 -14.07 -1.35
CA ALA A 36 -3.19 -14.63 -1.38
C ALA A 36 -3.25 -15.87 -2.30
N VAL A 37 -2.42 -15.99 -3.33
CA VAL A 37 -1.11 -16.69 -3.31
C VAL A 37 -0.49 -16.45 -4.71
N PRO A 38 0.79 -16.07 -4.84
CA PRO A 38 1.93 -16.89 -4.44
C PRO A 38 2.61 -16.42 -3.16
N SER A 39 2.46 -17.25 -2.12
CA SER A 39 3.24 -17.36 -0.88
C SER A 39 3.61 -16.04 -0.19
N VAL A 40 2.61 -15.47 0.50
CA VAL A 40 2.85 -14.88 1.83
C VAL A 40 3.63 -15.93 2.64
N PRO A 41 4.70 -15.56 3.37
CA PRO A 41 5.27 -16.48 4.35
C PRO A 41 4.11 -16.98 5.24
N SER A 42 3.89 -18.29 5.23
CA SER A 42 2.91 -19.00 6.07
C SER A 42 2.85 -18.39 7.48
N ASP A 43 1.73 -18.45 8.20
CA ASP A 43 1.71 -18.08 9.62
C ASP A 43 2.67 -18.98 10.47
N ASN A 44 3.20 -20.06 9.88
CA ASN A 44 4.30 -20.89 10.40
C ASN A 44 5.67 -20.62 9.73
N ALA A 45 5.78 -19.62 8.87
CA ALA A 45 7.03 -19.24 8.23
C ALA A 45 7.83 -18.37 9.18
N ASP A 46 9.13 -18.66 9.25
CA ASP A 46 10.09 -17.88 10.03
C ASP A 46 9.89 -16.37 9.81
N PRO A 47 9.87 -15.54 10.87
CA PRO A 47 9.64 -14.11 10.72
C PRO A 47 10.73 -13.47 9.86
N ILE A 48 10.36 -12.48 9.04
CA ILE A 48 11.32 -11.70 8.25
C ILE A 48 12.15 -10.85 9.20
N VAL A 49 13.46 -11.03 9.20
CA VAL A 49 14.39 -10.24 10.02
C VAL A 49 14.88 -9.02 9.25
N LEU A 50 15.06 -9.15 7.93
CA LEU A 50 15.63 -8.09 7.11
C LEU A 50 15.22 -8.21 5.64
N ILE A 51 14.95 -7.08 5.00
CA ILE A 51 14.74 -6.99 3.55
C ILE A 51 15.81 -6.06 2.97
N GLU A 52 16.64 -6.58 2.07
CA GLU A 52 17.76 -5.84 1.47
C GLU A 52 17.54 -5.68 -0.04
N PRO A 53 17.79 -4.48 -0.60
CA PRO A 53 17.85 -4.31 -2.03
C PRO A 53 19.10 -5.01 -2.60
N ARG A 54 18.94 -5.76 -3.69
CA ARG A 54 20.08 -6.34 -4.43
C ARG A 54 20.74 -5.34 -5.41
N GLY A 55 20.15 -4.16 -5.53
CA GLY A 55 20.53 -3.12 -6.47
C GLY A 55 19.31 -2.52 -7.18
N GLU A 56 19.50 -1.35 -7.76
CA GLU A 56 18.45 -0.54 -8.38
C GLU A 56 17.73 -1.31 -9.51
N LEU A 57 18.49 -1.91 -10.42
CA LEU A 57 17.98 -2.63 -11.60
C LEU A 57 17.53 -4.07 -11.30
N SER A 58 17.74 -4.57 -10.09
CA SER A 58 17.36 -5.95 -9.78
C SER A 58 15.84 -6.08 -9.70
N LYS A 59 15.29 -7.14 -10.30
CA LYS A 59 13.88 -7.51 -10.14
C LYS A 59 13.58 -8.17 -8.78
N TYR A 60 14.63 -8.51 -8.03
CA TYR A 60 14.54 -9.26 -6.79
C TYR A 60 15.08 -8.46 -5.61
N LEU A 61 14.54 -8.78 -4.44
CA LEU A 61 15.01 -8.38 -3.12
C LEU A 61 15.54 -9.62 -2.41
N ILE A 62 16.47 -9.40 -1.49
CA ILE A 62 16.94 -10.45 -0.59
C ILE A 62 16.12 -10.33 0.69
N VAL A 63 15.34 -11.34 1.01
CA VAL A 63 14.59 -11.43 2.26
C VAL A 63 15.30 -12.42 3.16
N ARG A 64 15.70 -11.97 4.35
CA ARG A 64 16.28 -12.80 5.39
C ARG A 64 15.21 -13.10 6.42
N TYR A 65 15.06 -14.37 6.76
CA TYR A 65 14.16 -14.85 7.79
C TYR A 65 14.95 -15.25 9.03
N ALA A 66 14.24 -15.54 10.13
CA ALA A 66 14.86 -16.16 11.29
C ALA A 66 15.58 -17.47 10.93
N HIS A 67 16.48 -17.90 11.81
CA HIS A 67 17.28 -19.12 11.63
C HIS A 67 18.14 -19.11 10.35
N SER A 68 18.61 -17.92 9.94
CA SER A 68 19.53 -17.71 8.81
C SER A 68 19.00 -18.11 7.42
N LYS A 69 17.70 -18.39 7.27
CA LYS A 69 17.11 -18.66 5.96
C LYS A 69 17.08 -17.39 5.11
N ARG A 70 17.34 -17.52 3.81
CA ARG A 70 17.32 -16.42 2.85
C ARG A 70 16.53 -16.82 1.61
N ALA A 71 15.72 -15.90 1.09
CA ALA A 71 15.03 -16.07 -0.17
C ALA A 71 15.20 -14.85 -1.08
N LEU A 72 15.11 -15.11 -2.38
CA LEU A 72 14.95 -14.07 -3.38
C LEU A 72 13.46 -13.86 -3.62
N VAL A 73 12.97 -12.66 -3.31
CA VAL A 73 11.56 -12.29 -3.47
C VAL A 73 11.45 -11.27 -4.60
N LEU A 74 10.43 -11.40 -5.44
CA LEU A 74 10.19 -10.45 -6.51
C LEU A 74 9.80 -9.09 -5.92
N LYS A 75 10.41 -8.01 -6.42
CA LYS A 75 10.07 -6.63 -6.02
C LYS A 75 8.55 -6.38 -6.11
N LYS A 76 7.91 -6.82 -7.19
CA LYS A 76 6.47 -6.64 -7.42
C LYS A 76 5.54 -7.35 -6.42
N SER A 77 6.03 -8.34 -5.66
CA SER A 77 5.20 -9.06 -4.68
C SER A 77 5.33 -8.48 -3.28
N VAL A 78 6.22 -7.50 -3.06
CA VAL A 78 6.41 -6.90 -1.74
C VAL A 78 5.39 -5.78 -1.56
N TRP A 79 4.25 -6.17 -1.00
CA TRP A 79 3.27 -5.25 -0.44
C TRP A 79 2.68 -5.88 0.82
N GLY A 80 2.71 -5.14 1.93
CA GLY A 80 2.21 -5.64 3.21
C GLY A 80 3.13 -6.65 3.91
N PHE A 81 4.38 -6.78 3.47
CA PHE A 81 5.35 -7.64 4.17
C PHE A 81 5.64 -7.01 5.54
N SER A 82 5.50 -7.79 6.61
CA SER A 82 5.82 -7.36 7.98
C SER A 82 7.13 -8.00 8.41
N ASP A 83 8.07 -7.21 8.93
CA ASP A 83 9.27 -7.75 9.57
C ASP A 83 9.03 -8.13 11.04
N SER A 84 10.06 -8.68 11.70
CA SER A 84 10.02 -9.09 13.11
C SER A 84 9.80 -7.93 14.08
N THR A 85 9.90 -6.68 13.60
CA THR A 85 9.58 -5.47 14.36
C THR A 85 8.16 -4.96 14.10
N ASN A 86 7.34 -5.75 13.39
CA ASN A 86 6.00 -5.38 12.92
C ASN A 86 5.98 -4.15 12.00
N VAL A 87 7.11 -3.87 11.34
CA VAL A 87 7.16 -2.77 10.38
C VAL A 87 6.76 -3.26 9.00
N ILE A 88 5.89 -2.49 8.35
CA ILE A 88 5.33 -2.80 7.05
C ILE A 88 6.27 -2.33 5.93
N TRP A 89 6.43 -3.18 4.93
CA TRP A 89 7.26 -2.95 3.75
C TRP A 89 6.45 -2.97 2.46
N ARG A 90 6.91 -2.14 1.52
CA ARG A 90 6.34 -1.96 0.19
C ARG A 90 7.45 -1.88 -0.84
N VAL A 91 7.16 -2.27 -2.07
CA VAL A 91 7.89 -1.75 -3.22
C VAL A 91 7.00 -0.80 -4.03
N TYR A 92 7.51 0.39 -4.29
CA TYR A 92 6.85 1.39 -5.13
C TYR A 92 7.83 1.87 -6.21
N ARG A 93 7.46 1.77 -7.49
CA ARG A 93 8.31 2.15 -8.64
C ARG A 93 9.75 1.61 -8.57
N ASN A 94 9.92 0.36 -8.13
CA ASN A 94 11.20 -0.35 -7.90
C ASN A 94 11.99 0.06 -6.64
N ASP A 95 11.50 1.03 -5.88
CA ASP A 95 12.07 1.42 -4.59
C ASP A 95 11.49 0.57 -3.47
N LEU A 96 12.35 0.10 -2.58
CA LEU A 96 11.93 -0.55 -1.35
C LEU A 96 11.58 0.54 -0.33
N CYS A 97 10.38 0.51 0.21
CA CYS A 97 9.85 1.50 1.13
C CYS A 97 9.50 0.81 2.45
N ARG A 98 9.94 1.38 3.56
CA ARG A 98 9.59 0.96 4.91
C ARG A 98 8.66 1.99 5.53
N VAL A 99 7.51 1.57 6.05
CA VAL A 99 6.62 2.48 6.77
C VAL A 99 7.30 2.94 8.06
N THR A 100 7.46 4.25 8.24
CA THR A 100 8.05 4.83 9.45
C THR A 100 7.00 5.45 10.35
N LYS A 101 5.90 5.95 9.78
CA LYS A 101 4.77 6.53 10.53
C LYS A 101 3.47 6.37 9.75
N TYR A 102 2.38 6.12 10.46
CA TYR A 102 1.04 6.03 9.89
C TYR A 102 0.01 6.53 10.91
N ASN A 103 -0.97 7.33 10.48
CA ASN A 103 -2.02 7.88 11.34
C ASN A 103 -3.40 7.86 10.66
N ASP A 104 -3.65 6.84 9.83
CA ASP A 104 -4.87 6.62 9.02
C ASP A 104 -5.12 7.62 7.89
N THR A 105 -4.57 8.83 7.99
CA THR A 105 -4.79 9.91 7.03
C THR A 105 -3.58 10.17 6.14
N TRP A 106 -2.38 9.80 6.57
CA TRP A 106 -1.16 9.85 5.77
C TRP A 106 -0.13 8.86 6.29
N VAL A 107 0.86 8.56 5.45
CA VAL A 107 1.93 7.62 5.72
C VAL A 107 3.27 8.27 5.41
N GLU A 108 4.23 8.07 6.32
CA GLU A 108 5.64 8.33 6.10
C GLU A 108 6.37 7.03 5.76
N TYR A 109 7.29 7.12 4.81
CA TYR A 109 8.13 6.04 4.37
C TYR A 109 9.60 6.42 4.50
N GLY A 110 10.43 5.48 4.94
CA GLY A 110 11.85 5.45 4.62
C GLY A 110 12.07 4.74 3.29
N LEU A 111 12.42 5.50 2.26
CA LEU A 111 12.75 5.00 0.93
C LEU A 111 14.20 4.54 0.89
N TYR A 112 14.41 3.26 0.62
CA TYR A 112 15.73 2.70 0.41
C TYR A 112 16.21 3.07 -0.97
N ARG A 113 17.26 3.89 -1.00
CA ARG A 113 18.01 4.20 -2.22
C ARG A 113 19.28 3.38 -2.23
N SER A 114 19.64 2.95 -3.42
CA SER A 114 20.92 2.27 -3.63
C SER A 114 21.55 2.80 -4.90
N ARG A 115 22.84 3.11 -4.86
CA ARG A 115 23.61 3.49 -6.05
C ARG A 115 24.88 2.68 -6.13
N SER A 116 25.14 2.15 -7.31
CA SER A 116 26.44 1.53 -7.60
C SER A 116 27.48 2.62 -7.77
N THR A 117 28.54 2.59 -6.96
CA THR A 117 29.69 3.48 -7.06
C THR A 117 30.95 2.68 -7.36
N ARG A 118 32.06 3.33 -7.73
CA ARG A 118 33.35 2.63 -7.97
C ARG A 118 33.85 1.85 -6.74
N GLY A 119 33.43 2.22 -5.53
CA GLY A 119 33.77 1.54 -4.28
C GLY A 119 32.75 0.49 -3.81
N GLY A 120 31.71 0.20 -4.59
CA GLY A 120 30.66 -0.75 -4.24
C GLY A 120 29.26 -0.12 -4.15
N LEU A 121 28.32 -0.86 -3.58
CA LEU A 121 26.92 -0.44 -3.42
C LEU A 121 26.80 0.49 -2.21
N SER A 122 26.42 1.74 -2.45
CA SER A 122 26.02 2.68 -1.39
C SER A 122 24.52 2.61 -1.19
N ILE A 123 24.07 2.54 0.08
CA ILE A 123 22.66 2.48 0.46
C ILE A 123 22.38 3.63 1.42
N TRP A 124 21.32 4.39 1.18
CA TRP A 124 20.86 5.46 2.08
C TRP A 124 19.33 5.53 2.11
N TYR A 125 18.82 6.31 3.05
CA TYR A 125 17.39 6.49 3.28
C TYR A 125 16.97 7.90 2.89
N GLU A 126 15.86 7.99 2.16
CA GLU A 126 15.18 9.26 1.89
C GLU A 126 13.76 9.21 2.46
N PRO A 127 13.26 10.33 3.00
CA PRO A 127 11.86 10.39 3.41
C PRO A 127 10.94 10.35 2.18
N GLY A 128 9.83 9.64 2.31
CA GLY A 128 8.73 9.61 1.35
C GLY A 128 7.40 9.77 2.05
N PHE A 129 6.42 10.36 1.38
CA PHE A 129 5.13 10.69 1.96
C PHE A 129 4.00 10.24 1.05
N SER A 130 2.92 9.73 1.62
CA SER A 130 1.70 9.43 0.87
C SER A 130 0.46 9.71 1.70
N ARG A 131 -0.68 9.90 1.04
CA ARG A 131 -1.98 10.07 1.70
C ARG A 131 -2.65 8.78 2.15
N GLY A 132 -2.09 7.64 1.81
CA GLY A 132 -2.54 6.35 2.28
C GLY A 132 -1.46 5.30 2.06
N LEU A 133 -1.73 4.08 2.53
CA LEU A 133 -0.79 2.98 2.36
C LEU A 133 -0.61 2.66 0.86
N ASP A 134 -1.68 2.53 0.10
CA ASP A 134 -1.61 2.20 -1.33
C ASP A 134 -1.29 3.39 -2.25
N GLY A 135 -1.27 4.61 -1.72
CA GLY A 135 -1.16 5.83 -2.51
C GLY A 135 0.17 6.02 -3.24
N LYS A 136 0.22 7.05 -4.10
CA LYS A 136 1.47 7.52 -4.71
C LYS A 136 2.40 8.05 -3.62
N ILE A 137 3.68 7.70 -3.71
CA ILE A 137 4.70 8.24 -2.80
C ILE A 137 5.35 9.46 -3.44
N TRP A 138 5.42 10.54 -2.66
CA TRP A 138 6.03 11.81 -2.99
C TRP A 138 7.25 12.05 -2.11
N SER A 139 8.25 12.80 -2.59
CA SER A 139 9.43 13.17 -1.80
C SER A 139 9.16 14.33 -0.84
N ARG A 140 8.07 15.08 -1.05
CA ARG A 140 7.68 16.21 -0.22
C ARG A 140 6.31 15.99 0.39
N TRP A 141 6.19 16.32 1.68
CA TRP A 141 4.93 16.19 2.41
C TRP A 141 3.80 17.03 1.83
N SER A 142 4.09 18.29 1.46
CA SER A 142 3.11 19.21 0.87
C SER A 142 2.49 18.67 -0.42
N GLU A 143 3.30 18.03 -1.27
CA GLU A 143 2.84 17.38 -2.50
C GLU A 143 1.94 16.19 -2.20
N ALA A 144 2.33 15.33 -1.24
CA ALA A 144 1.49 14.22 -0.81
C ALA A 144 0.14 14.69 -0.28
N MET A 145 0.12 15.78 0.49
CA MET A 145 -1.13 16.29 1.07
C MET A 145 -2.01 17.00 0.04
N ALA A 146 -1.42 17.60 -0.99
CA ALA A 146 -2.12 18.20 -2.11
C ALA A 146 -2.73 17.14 -3.06
N ASP A 147 -2.21 15.91 -3.05
CA ASP A 147 -2.71 14.75 -3.82
C ASP A 147 -4.01 14.15 -3.23
N ALA A 148 -4.91 15.02 -2.76
CA ALA A 148 -6.22 14.63 -2.25
C ALA A 148 -7.17 14.33 -3.43
N PRO A 149 -7.91 13.20 -3.39
CA PRO A 149 -9.03 13.00 -4.29
C PRO A 149 -10.02 14.16 -4.12
N PRO A 150 -10.52 14.79 -5.21
CA PRO A 150 -11.52 15.83 -5.10
C PRO A 150 -12.73 15.30 -4.30
N GLY A 151 -13.00 15.91 -3.14
CA GLY A 151 -14.10 15.52 -2.24
C GLY A 151 -13.67 14.95 -0.88
N HIS A 152 -12.37 14.75 -0.60
CA HIS A 152 -11.89 14.46 0.76
C HIS A 152 -11.57 15.75 1.51
N ILE A 153 -12.38 16.09 2.51
CA ILE A 153 -12.06 17.16 3.47
C ILE A 153 -11.01 16.59 4.43
N VAL A 154 -9.85 17.24 4.46
CA VAL A 154 -8.83 16.99 5.48
C VAL A 154 -9.34 17.62 6.79
N PRO A 155 -9.58 16.85 7.85
CA PRO A 155 -9.89 17.42 9.17
C PRO A 155 -8.68 18.16 9.76
#